data_AF-A0A2H6KC44-F1
#
_entry.id   AF-A0A2H6KC44-F1
#
_cell.length_a   1.000
_cell.length_b   1.000
_cell.length_c   1.000
_cell.angle_alpha   90.00
_cell.angle_beta   90.00
_cell.angle_gamma   90.00
#
_symmetry.space_group_name_H-M   'P 1'
#
loop_
_entity.id
_entity.type
_entity.pdbx_description
1 polymer ?
#
loop_
_entity_poly.entity_id
_entity_poly.type
_entity_poly.pdbx_seq_one_letter_code
_entity_poly.pdbx_strand_id
1 'polypeptide(L)'
;MVYNSLTEAPRNLKEGIDWFMALRGTDAEKNYRAMGAALYDFFEDKPVGKMELPALEKIKSISKEFMEQPELKDRSYVKDLLGRYTKPMTRIWYPIVRSHVKTVKSNYRNFVKYKRLTPEDMAARVSRVGSSCEGFLKGIKAPDLYKSAYSSEASWEASCAKDPEACAIVLVGIAPMLHTGITSLWDASNPPLFGCGTHKVEEQLRKVLKALGYVESECCTSLSRFNVRQALLNMHHYVLDTIYDFAAYWAFY
;
A
#
# COMPACT_ATOMS: atom_id res chain seq x y z
N MET A 1 3.96 -6.24 19.55
CA MET A 1 4.68 -6.43 18.27
C MET A 1 4.49 -7.88 17.87
N VAL A 2 4.23 -8.16 16.60
CA VAL A 2 3.86 -9.48 16.06
C VAL A 2 4.94 -10.02 15.12
N TYR A 3 5.70 -9.15 14.45
CA TYR A 3 6.69 -9.51 13.45
C TYR A 3 8.10 -9.10 13.87
N ASN A 4 9.07 -9.97 13.61
CA ASN A 4 10.49 -9.76 13.90
C ASN A 4 11.33 -9.60 12.63
N SER A 5 10.73 -9.72 11.44
CA SER A 5 11.42 -9.54 10.16
C SER A 5 10.56 -8.83 9.11
N LEU A 6 11.21 -8.02 8.25
CA LEU A 6 10.57 -7.39 7.10
C LEU A 6 10.17 -8.39 5.99
N THR A 7 10.61 -9.65 6.06
CA THR A 7 10.13 -10.70 5.14
C THR A 7 8.78 -11.28 5.58
N GLU A 8 8.31 -10.97 6.79
CA GLU A 8 6.98 -11.35 7.27
C GLU A 8 5.95 -10.35 6.74
N ALA A 9 5.00 -10.84 5.97
CA ALA A 9 4.05 -9.98 5.25
C ALA A 9 2.96 -9.40 6.19
N PRO A 10 2.71 -8.09 6.12
CA PRO A 10 1.55 -7.45 6.74
C PRO A 10 0.20 -8.04 6.33
N ARG A 11 -0.77 -8.03 7.23
CA ARG A 11 -2.14 -8.54 7.00
C ARG A 11 -3.22 -7.46 6.89
N ASN A 12 -2.87 -6.21 7.19
CA ASN A 12 -3.77 -5.06 7.07
C ASN A 12 -2.97 -3.78 6.79
N LEU A 13 -3.68 -2.67 6.55
CA LEU A 13 -3.05 -1.38 6.23
C LEU A 13 -2.17 -0.87 7.37
N LYS A 14 -2.60 -0.97 8.63
CA LYS A 14 -1.79 -0.54 9.79
C LYS A 14 -0.45 -1.27 9.80
N GLU A 15 -0.47 -2.60 9.69
CA GLU A 15 0.73 -3.41 9.63
C GLU A 15 1.60 -3.05 8.41
N GLY A 16 0.99 -2.74 7.26
CA GLY A 16 1.72 -2.29 6.07
C GLY A 16 2.43 -0.95 6.26
N ILE A 17 1.80 -0.02 6.99
CA ILE A 17 2.42 1.26 7.38
C ILE A 17 3.54 1.02 8.41
N ASP A 18 3.32 0.16 9.39
CA ASP A 18 4.35 -0.24 10.37
C ASP A 18 5.55 -0.90 9.69
N TRP A 19 5.33 -1.70 8.65
CA TRP A 19 6.41 -2.29 7.84
C TRP A 19 7.27 -1.21 7.19
N PHE A 20 6.68 -0.12 6.67
CA PHE A 20 7.45 1.02 6.16
C PHE A 20 8.22 1.76 7.26
N MET A 21 7.66 1.86 8.48
CA MET A 21 8.36 2.46 9.62
C MET A 21 9.54 1.61 10.09
N ALA A 22 9.40 0.29 10.01
CA ALA A 22 10.47 -0.66 10.29
C ALA A 22 11.56 -0.63 9.19
N LEU A 23 11.16 -0.60 7.90
CA LEU A 23 12.06 -0.43 6.77
C LEU A 23 12.88 0.87 6.87
N ARG A 24 12.25 1.98 7.27
CA ARG A 24 12.91 3.27 7.50
C ARG A 24 14.10 3.13 8.45
N GLY A 25 13.94 2.36 9.52
CA GLY A 25 14.96 2.15 10.55
C GLY A 25 15.54 3.47 11.08
N THR A 26 16.83 3.45 11.42
CA THR A 26 17.58 4.64 11.86
C THR A 26 18.19 5.43 10.71
N ASP A 27 18.37 4.81 9.53
CA ASP A 27 18.95 5.43 8.33
C ASP A 27 17.99 5.26 7.14
N ALA A 28 17.02 6.18 7.09
CA ALA A 28 15.96 6.16 6.09
C ALA A 28 16.51 6.27 4.65
N GLU A 29 17.51 7.12 4.44
CA GLU A 29 18.06 7.36 3.09
C GLU A 29 18.70 6.09 2.55
N LYS A 30 19.58 5.46 3.35
CA LYS A 30 20.25 4.22 2.98
C LYS A 30 19.26 3.09 2.74
N ASN A 31 18.30 2.88 3.65
CA ASN A 31 17.38 1.76 3.58
C ASN A 31 16.40 1.90 2.41
N TYR A 32 15.88 3.09 2.15
CA TYR A 32 15.02 3.32 0.99
C TYR A 32 15.78 3.24 -0.33
N ARG A 33 17.05 3.66 -0.36
CA ARG A 33 17.92 3.46 -1.53
C ARG A 33 18.11 1.97 -1.82
N ALA A 34 18.41 1.18 -0.79
CA ALA A 34 18.61 -0.25 -0.93
C ALA A 34 17.33 -0.99 -1.37
N MET A 35 16.17 -0.64 -0.79
CA MET A 35 14.87 -1.17 -1.25
C MET A 35 14.52 -0.72 -2.68
N GLY A 36 14.84 0.52 -3.03
CA GLY A 36 14.65 1.06 -4.39
C GLY A 36 15.46 0.27 -5.44
N ALA A 37 16.73 -0.02 -5.14
CA ALA A 37 17.57 -0.87 -5.97
C ALA A 37 17.02 -2.30 -6.08
N ALA A 38 16.64 -2.91 -4.95
CA ALA A 38 16.05 -4.26 -4.95
C ALA A 38 14.76 -4.35 -5.78
N LEU A 39 13.88 -3.34 -5.72
CA LEU A 39 12.69 -3.27 -6.58
C LEU A 39 13.04 -3.03 -8.05
N TYR A 40 14.04 -2.20 -8.34
CA TYR A 40 14.51 -1.96 -9.70
C TYR A 40 14.98 -3.28 -10.33
N ASP A 41 15.92 -3.95 -9.67
CA ASP A 41 16.48 -5.24 -10.10
C ASP A 41 15.37 -6.30 -10.24
N PHE A 42 14.43 -6.32 -9.30
CA PHE A 42 13.29 -7.23 -9.36
C PHE A 42 12.43 -7.01 -10.60
N PHE A 43 12.24 -5.78 -11.06
CA PHE A 43 11.33 -5.45 -12.17
C PHE A 43 12.00 -5.31 -13.54
N GLU A 44 13.28 -4.93 -13.60
CA GLU A 44 13.96 -4.54 -14.84
C GLU A 44 13.86 -5.63 -15.91
N ASP A 45 14.08 -6.88 -15.55
CA ASP A 45 14.10 -7.99 -16.52
C ASP A 45 12.78 -8.75 -16.65
N LYS A 46 11.75 -8.38 -15.87
CA LYS A 46 10.48 -9.11 -15.92
C LYS A 46 9.70 -8.80 -17.20
N PRO A 47 9.27 -9.83 -17.96
CA PRO A 47 8.45 -9.67 -19.16
C PRO A 47 7.02 -9.30 -18.80
N VAL A 48 6.32 -8.64 -19.74
CA VAL A 48 4.88 -8.42 -19.61
C VAL A 48 4.15 -9.74 -19.85
N GLY A 49 3.27 -10.11 -18.94
CA GLY A 49 2.57 -11.38 -18.94
C GLY A 49 2.62 -12.04 -17.56
N LYS A 50 1.64 -12.90 -17.28
CA LYS A 50 1.50 -13.53 -15.97
C LYS A 50 2.72 -14.39 -15.64
N MET A 51 3.38 -14.05 -14.55
CA MET A 51 4.44 -14.80 -13.88
C MET A 51 3.91 -15.28 -12.53
N GLU A 52 4.27 -16.51 -12.16
CA GLU A 52 3.92 -17.06 -10.85
C GLU A 52 5.20 -17.22 -10.04
N LEU A 53 5.28 -16.47 -8.94
CA LEU A 53 6.36 -16.57 -7.97
C LEU A 53 5.76 -17.11 -6.67
N PRO A 54 6.09 -18.34 -6.22
CA PRO A 54 5.42 -18.98 -5.08
C PRO A 54 5.44 -18.14 -3.80
N ALA A 55 6.51 -17.40 -3.55
CA ALA A 55 6.60 -16.47 -2.41
C ALA A 55 5.62 -15.30 -2.55
N LEU A 56 5.51 -14.72 -3.75
CA LEU A 56 4.58 -13.63 -4.04
C LEU A 56 3.12 -14.10 -3.95
N GLU A 57 2.79 -15.28 -4.48
CA GLU A 57 1.41 -15.81 -4.45
C GLU A 57 0.87 -15.97 -3.02
N LYS A 58 1.72 -16.35 -2.07
CA LYS A 58 1.34 -16.40 -0.64
C LYS A 58 0.94 -15.03 -0.11
N ILE A 59 1.71 -13.99 -0.45
CA ILE A 59 1.45 -12.62 0.00
C ILE A 59 0.25 -12.02 -0.73
N LYS A 60 0.08 -12.34 -2.01
CA LYS A 60 -1.11 -12.00 -2.78
C LYS A 60 -2.38 -12.54 -2.13
N SER A 61 -2.38 -13.77 -1.61
CA SER A 61 -3.51 -14.32 -0.85
C SER A 61 -3.86 -13.44 0.34
N ILE A 62 -2.86 -13.02 1.13
CA ILE A 62 -3.06 -12.14 2.29
C ILE A 62 -3.69 -10.80 1.85
N SER A 63 -3.14 -10.16 0.81
CA SER A 63 -3.69 -8.92 0.25
C SER A 63 -5.12 -9.09 -0.26
N LYS A 64 -5.44 -10.23 -0.87
CA LYS A 64 -6.77 -10.56 -1.36
C LYS A 64 -7.75 -10.72 -0.20
N GLU A 65 -7.41 -11.52 0.81
CA GLU A 65 -8.23 -11.74 2.02
C GLU A 65 -8.54 -10.42 2.72
N PHE A 66 -7.54 -9.53 2.84
CA PHE A 66 -7.76 -8.19 3.38
C PHE A 66 -8.82 -7.41 2.58
N MET A 67 -8.76 -7.43 1.24
CA MET A 67 -9.70 -6.73 0.38
C MET A 67 -11.10 -7.36 0.36
N GLU A 68 -11.23 -8.64 0.72
CA GLU A 68 -12.49 -9.38 0.82
C GLU A 68 -13.28 -9.08 2.11
N GLN A 69 -12.73 -8.27 3.02
CA GLN A 69 -13.43 -7.82 4.22
C GLN A 69 -14.76 -7.11 3.87
N PRO A 70 -15.85 -7.34 4.63
CA PRO A 70 -17.17 -6.75 4.35
C PRO A 70 -17.16 -5.21 4.23
N GLU A 71 -16.32 -4.54 5.00
CA GLU A 71 -16.17 -3.08 5.03
C GLU A 71 -15.52 -2.51 3.74
N LEU A 72 -14.86 -3.38 2.96
CA LEU A 72 -14.04 -3.00 1.80
C LEU A 72 -14.58 -3.58 0.48
N LYS A 73 -14.95 -4.86 0.47
CA LYS A 73 -15.20 -5.67 -0.75
C LYS A 73 -16.26 -5.11 -1.69
N ASP A 74 -17.24 -4.37 -1.17
CA ASP A 74 -18.39 -3.93 -1.95
C ASP A 74 -18.16 -2.64 -2.74
N ARG A 75 -17.04 -1.96 -2.48
CA ARG A 75 -16.62 -0.73 -3.15
C ARG A 75 -16.18 -1.04 -4.58
N SER A 76 -16.60 -0.21 -5.55
CA SER A 76 -16.35 -0.47 -6.98
C SER A 76 -14.87 -0.66 -7.30
N TYR A 77 -14.00 0.21 -6.79
CA TYR A 77 -12.55 0.10 -7.00
C TYR A 77 -11.95 -1.16 -6.36
N VAL A 78 -12.51 -1.67 -5.26
CA VAL A 78 -12.06 -2.91 -4.64
C VAL A 78 -12.50 -4.11 -5.47
N LYS A 79 -13.74 -4.11 -5.97
CA LYS A 79 -14.24 -5.14 -6.91
C LYS A 79 -13.38 -5.21 -8.17
N ASP A 80 -12.97 -4.08 -8.71
CA ASP A 80 -12.09 -4.01 -9.87
C ASP A 80 -10.71 -4.60 -9.60
N LEU A 81 -10.13 -4.34 -8.40
CA LEU A 81 -8.84 -4.91 -8.00
C LEU A 81 -8.96 -6.41 -7.71
N LEU A 82 -9.97 -6.86 -6.98
CA LEU A 82 -10.26 -8.28 -6.71
C LEU A 82 -10.50 -9.06 -7.99
N GLY A 83 -11.15 -8.45 -8.98
CA GLY A 83 -11.35 -9.04 -10.30
C GLY A 83 -10.03 -9.46 -10.98
N ARG A 84 -8.93 -8.76 -10.72
CA ARG A 84 -7.60 -9.07 -11.31
C ARG A 84 -6.96 -10.32 -10.73
N TYR A 85 -7.39 -10.79 -9.57
CA TYR A 85 -6.92 -12.06 -9.01
C TYR A 85 -7.56 -13.28 -9.69
N THR A 86 -8.66 -13.09 -10.41
CA THR A 86 -9.49 -14.20 -10.92
C THR A 86 -9.72 -14.14 -12.43
N LYS A 87 -9.65 -12.96 -13.04
CA LYS A 87 -9.91 -12.76 -14.46
C LYS A 87 -8.62 -12.42 -15.19
N PRO A 88 -8.36 -13.03 -16.37
CA PRO A 88 -7.28 -12.59 -17.24
C PRO A 88 -7.41 -11.09 -17.54
N MET A 89 -6.30 -10.37 -17.49
CA MET A 89 -6.31 -8.94 -17.75
C MET A 89 -6.59 -8.66 -19.23
N THR A 90 -7.85 -8.39 -19.57
CA THR A 90 -8.27 -8.06 -20.94
C THR A 90 -7.76 -6.66 -21.30
N ARG A 91 -7.02 -6.52 -22.42
CA ARG A 91 -6.66 -5.21 -23.00
C ARG A 91 -7.91 -4.45 -23.47
N ILE A 92 -8.65 -3.86 -22.54
CA ILE A 92 -9.81 -3.05 -22.90
C ILE A 92 -9.37 -1.61 -23.12
N TRP A 93 -9.48 -1.16 -24.37
CA TRP A 93 -9.15 0.18 -24.84
C TRP A 93 -10.42 1.06 -24.75
N TYR A 94 -10.83 1.50 -23.55
CA TYR A 94 -11.97 2.44 -23.42
C TYR A 94 -11.52 3.89 -23.19
N PRO A 95 -12.02 4.87 -23.98
CA PRO A 95 -11.69 6.31 -23.82
C PRO A 95 -12.32 7.02 -22.62
N ILE A 96 -13.16 6.35 -21.81
CA ILE A 96 -14.15 7.05 -20.95
C ILE A 96 -13.68 7.26 -19.49
N VAL A 97 -12.63 6.58 -19.01
CA VAL A 97 -12.16 6.80 -17.62
C VAL A 97 -11.09 7.90 -17.58
N ARG A 98 -11.52 9.14 -17.84
CA ARG A 98 -10.65 10.33 -17.99
C ARG A 98 -9.84 10.74 -16.75
N SER A 99 -10.04 10.12 -15.58
CA SER A 99 -9.20 10.36 -14.40
C SER A 99 -8.17 9.25 -14.10
N HIS A 100 -8.19 8.11 -14.82
CA HIS A 100 -7.35 6.92 -14.52
C HIS A 100 -6.36 6.55 -15.65
N VAL A 101 -6.09 7.48 -16.57
CA VAL A 101 -5.34 7.19 -17.81
C VAL A 101 -3.88 6.74 -17.54
N LYS A 102 -3.28 7.09 -16.40
CA LYS A 102 -1.93 6.62 -16.01
C LYS A 102 -1.95 5.20 -15.43
N THR A 103 -2.89 4.90 -14.53
CA THR A 103 -3.08 3.58 -13.90
C THR A 103 -3.44 2.49 -14.92
N VAL A 104 -4.13 2.85 -16.00
CA VAL A 104 -4.43 1.93 -17.12
C VAL A 104 -3.16 1.49 -17.86
N LYS A 105 -2.12 2.34 -17.98
CA LYS A 105 -0.88 1.94 -18.68
C LYS A 105 -0.03 0.99 -17.86
N SER A 106 0.04 1.20 -16.54
CA SER A 106 0.78 0.33 -15.62
C SER A 106 0.17 -1.08 -15.51
N ASN A 107 -1.06 -1.29 -16.01
CA ASN A 107 -1.66 -2.63 -16.08
C ASN A 107 -1.07 -3.49 -17.20
N TYR A 108 -0.49 -2.89 -18.24
CA TYR A 108 -0.13 -3.64 -19.45
C TYR A 108 1.31 -3.37 -19.92
N ARG A 109 2.06 -2.58 -19.16
CA ARG A 109 3.44 -2.22 -19.49
C ARG A 109 4.28 -2.29 -18.23
N ASN A 110 5.47 -2.86 -18.37
CA ASN A 110 6.53 -2.73 -17.39
C ASN A 110 6.79 -1.23 -17.17
N PHE A 111 6.43 -0.73 -15.99
CA PHE A 111 6.48 0.70 -15.70
C PHE A 111 7.92 1.21 -15.57
N VAL A 112 8.87 0.35 -15.17
CA VAL A 112 10.30 0.69 -15.14
C VAL A 112 10.78 1.00 -16.55
N LYS A 113 10.53 0.10 -17.52
CA LYS A 113 10.91 0.31 -18.92
C LYS A 113 10.16 1.47 -19.57
N TYR A 114 8.85 1.53 -19.39
CA TYR A 114 8.02 2.56 -20.04
C TYR A 114 8.33 3.98 -19.53
N LYS A 115 8.59 4.12 -18.23
CA LYS A 115 8.91 5.42 -17.61
C LYS A 115 10.43 5.69 -17.61
N ARG A 116 11.25 4.75 -18.09
CA ARG A 116 12.72 4.81 -18.11
C ARG A 116 13.29 5.16 -16.73
N LEU A 117 12.76 4.50 -15.70
CA LEU A 117 13.20 4.74 -14.33
C LEU A 117 14.63 4.23 -14.15
N THR A 118 15.39 4.88 -13.29
CA THR A 118 16.67 4.37 -12.78
C THR A 118 16.50 3.81 -11.36
N PRO A 119 17.53 3.15 -10.79
CA PRO A 119 17.54 2.78 -9.37
C PRO A 119 17.29 3.97 -8.44
N GLU A 120 17.82 5.15 -8.76
CA GLU A 120 17.62 6.39 -7.98
C GLU A 120 16.16 6.87 -8.04
N ASP A 121 15.51 6.79 -9.20
CA ASP A 121 14.09 7.11 -9.32
C ASP A 121 13.22 6.16 -8.47
N MET A 122 13.59 4.87 -8.45
CA MET A 122 12.92 3.87 -7.61
C MET A 122 13.14 4.14 -6.13
N ALA A 123 14.35 4.48 -5.71
CA ALA A 123 14.66 4.91 -4.34
C ALA A 123 13.84 6.13 -3.93
N ALA A 124 13.74 7.15 -4.80
CA ALA A 124 12.93 8.34 -4.54
C ALA A 124 11.44 8.03 -4.39
N ARG A 125 10.92 7.08 -5.17
CA ARG A 125 9.54 6.58 -5.08
C ARG A 125 9.29 5.85 -3.75
N VAL A 126 10.17 4.93 -3.36
CA VAL A 126 10.07 4.22 -2.07
C VAL A 126 10.15 5.21 -0.91
N SER A 127 11.11 6.12 -0.94
CA SER A 127 11.29 7.16 0.08
C SER A 127 10.05 8.05 0.21
N ARG A 128 9.43 8.43 -0.91
CA ARG A 128 8.17 9.19 -0.90
C ARG A 128 7.05 8.41 -0.24
N VAL A 129 6.83 7.14 -0.59
CA VAL A 129 5.80 6.30 0.04
C VAL A 129 6.06 6.19 1.54
N GLY A 130 7.29 5.85 1.94
CA GLY A 130 7.66 5.73 3.36
C GLY A 130 7.51 7.03 4.15
N SER A 131 7.90 8.17 3.57
CA SER A 131 7.72 9.49 4.19
C SER A 131 6.25 9.86 4.35
N SER A 132 5.43 9.53 3.35
CA SER A 132 3.97 9.71 3.41
C SER A 132 3.33 8.83 4.48
N CYS A 133 3.77 7.58 4.63
CA CYS A 133 3.39 6.69 5.73
C CYS A 133 3.72 7.30 7.09
N GLU A 134 4.92 7.85 7.25
CA GLU A 134 5.35 8.52 8.49
C GLU A 134 4.46 9.73 8.81
N GLY A 135 4.23 10.60 7.82
CA GLY A 135 3.40 11.78 7.97
C GLY A 135 1.95 11.46 8.31
N PHE A 136 1.37 10.45 7.65
CA PHE A 136 0.04 9.95 7.96
C PHE A 136 -0.02 9.41 9.40
N LEU A 137 0.92 8.54 9.77
CA LEU A 137 0.94 7.91 11.07
C LEU A 137 1.08 8.94 12.21
N LYS A 138 1.95 9.94 12.04
CA LYS A 138 2.08 11.08 12.95
C LYS A 138 0.76 11.84 13.16
N GLY A 139 -0.07 11.92 12.13
CA GLY A 139 -1.36 12.63 12.18
C GLY A 139 -2.48 11.85 12.88
N ILE A 140 -2.35 10.53 13.03
CA ILE A 140 -3.43 9.68 13.57
C ILE A 140 -3.10 8.98 14.89
N LYS A 141 -1.82 8.74 15.18
CA LYS A 141 -1.42 7.95 16.35
C LYS A 141 -1.52 8.72 17.65
N ALA A 142 -1.88 8.03 18.73
CA ALA A 142 -1.61 8.49 20.09
C ALA A 142 -0.15 8.13 20.44
N PRO A 143 0.76 9.10 20.69
CA PRO A 143 2.19 8.84 20.83
C PRO A 143 2.56 7.72 21.81
N ASP A 144 1.93 7.70 22.98
CA ASP A 144 2.29 6.78 24.07
C ASP A 144 1.52 5.45 24.05
N LEU A 145 0.51 5.34 23.19
CA LEU A 145 -0.39 4.18 23.13
C LEU A 145 -0.23 3.37 21.85
N TYR A 146 0.42 3.94 20.83
CA TYR A 146 0.60 3.28 19.55
C TYR A 146 1.60 2.12 19.63
N LYS A 147 1.16 0.91 19.26
CA LYS A 147 2.00 -0.27 19.24
C LYS A 147 2.28 -0.69 17.80
N SER A 148 3.54 -0.58 17.38
CA SER A 148 3.98 -1.10 16.09
C SER A 148 3.72 -2.61 15.98
N ALA A 149 3.33 -3.07 14.81
CA ALA A 149 3.28 -4.49 14.48
C ALA A 149 4.68 -5.11 14.34
N TYR A 150 5.67 -4.33 13.93
CA TYR A 150 7.05 -4.76 13.72
C TYR A 150 7.93 -4.38 14.92
N SER A 151 8.81 -5.29 15.31
CA SER A 151 9.77 -5.09 16.38
C SER A 151 11.00 -4.31 15.95
N SER A 152 11.85 -3.95 16.91
CA SER A 152 13.17 -3.36 16.67
C SER A 152 14.10 -4.26 15.86
N GLU A 153 13.86 -5.57 15.87
CA GLU A 153 14.66 -6.55 15.14
C GLU A 153 14.32 -6.57 13.64
N ALA A 154 13.13 -6.11 13.26
CA ALA A 154 12.67 -6.04 11.87
C ALA A 154 13.31 -4.85 11.12
N SER A 155 14.62 -4.89 10.92
CA SER A 155 15.37 -3.87 10.17
C SER A 155 15.76 -4.35 8.78
N TRP A 156 16.15 -3.42 7.90
CA TRP A 156 16.73 -3.75 6.60
C TRP A 156 17.95 -4.65 6.75
N GLU A 157 18.90 -4.28 7.60
CA GLU A 157 20.14 -5.02 7.86
C GLU A 157 19.86 -6.47 8.31
N ALA A 158 18.90 -6.66 9.21
CA ALA A 158 18.59 -7.98 9.74
C ALA A 158 17.74 -8.84 8.79
N SER A 159 16.84 -8.21 8.02
CA SER A 159 15.81 -8.92 7.25
C SER A 159 16.14 -9.04 5.76
N CYS A 160 16.66 -7.98 5.15
CA CYS A 160 16.71 -7.81 3.70
C CYS A 160 18.14 -7.80 3.15
N ALA A 161 19.16 -7.42 3.92
CA ALA A 161 20.50 -7.21 3.37
C ALA A 161 21.12 -8.44 2.71
N LYS A 162 20.78 -9.65 3.18
CA LYS A 162 21.24 -10.93 2.59
C LYS A 162 20.43 -11.36 1.37
N ASP A 163 19.15 -11.03 1.36
CA ASP A 163 18.21 -11.34 0.28
C ASP A 163 17.26 -10.15 0.06
N PRO A 164 17.72 -9.12 -0.69
CA PRO A 164 16.91 -7.92 -0.92
C PRO A 164 15.64 -8.22 -1.72
N GLU A 165 15.67 -9.24 -2.57
CA GLU A 165 14.54 -9.67 -3.38
C GLU A 165 13.38 -10.18 -2.50
N ALA A 166 13.65 -10.90 -1.41
CA ALA A 166 12.61 -11.34 -0.48
C ALA A 166 11.77 -10.16 0.07
N CYS A 167 12.41 -9.05 0.45
CA CYS A 167 11.71 -7.86 0.91
C CYS A 167 11.03 -7.08 -0.23
N ALA A 168 11.61 -7.08 -1.43
CA ALA A 168 10.96 -6.54 -2.62
C ALA A 168 9.65 -7.30 -2.91
N ILE A 169 9.68 -8.63 -2.86
CA ILE A 169 8.50 -9.50 -3.01
C ILE A 169 7.42 -9.16 -1.99
N VAL A 170 7.79 -8.91 -0.72
CA VAL A 170 6.83 -8.45 0.29
C VAL A 170 6.16 -7.15 -0.13
N LEU A 171 6.94 -6.13 -0.49
CA LEU A 171 6.39 -4.84 -0.89
C LEU A 171 5.48 -4.95 -2.13
N VAL A 172 5.89 -5.70 -3.15
CA VAL A 172 5.08 -5.98 -4.34
C VAL A 172 3.78 -6.69 -3.98
N GLY A 173 3.84 -7.67 -3.09
CA GLY A 173 2.69 -8.46 -2.66
C GLY A 173 1.67 -7.67 -1.83
N ILE A 174 2.12 -6.75 -0.98
CA ILE A 174 1.23 -5.92 -0.14
C ILE A 174 0.77 -4.62 -0.81
N ALA A 175 1.38 -4.21 -1.93
CA ALA A 175 1.02 -3.00 -2.65
C ALA A 175 -0.50 -2.88 -2.97
N PRO A 176 -1.21 -3.92 -3.44
CA PRO A 176 -2.66 -3.87 -3.61
C PRO A 176 -3.42 -3.56 -2.32
N MET A 177 -3.03 -4.17 -1.20
CA MET A 177 -3.63 -3.93 0.11
C MET A 177 -3.38 -2.48 0.57
N LEU A 178 -2.14 -1.99 0.43
CA LEU A 178 -1.79 -0.61 0.78
C LEU A 178 -2.62 0.39 -0.04
N HIS A 179 -2.69 0.20 -1.36
CA HIS A 179 -3.47 1.04 -2.25
C HIS A 179 -4.95 1.06 -1.83
N THR A 180 -5.57 -0.12 -1.71
CA THR A 180 -6.98 -0.26 -1.31
C THR A 180 -7.26 0.36 0.06
N GLY A 181 -6.39 0.12 1.05
CA GLY A 181 -6.56 0.65 2.39
C GLY A 181 -6.55 2.17 2.42
N ILE A 182 -5.57 2.80 1.76
CA ILE A 182 -5.44 4.27 1.70
C ILE A 182 -6.60 4.87 0.90
N THR A 183 -6.99 4.29 -0.23
CA THR A 183 -8.18 4.75 -0.99
C THR A 183 -9.46 4.65 -0.17
N SER A 184 -9.59 3.60 0.67
CA SER A 184 -10.74 3.43 1.56
C SER A 184 -10.81 4.49 2.64
N LEU A 185 -9.68 4.94 3.18
CA LEU A 185 -9.61 6.08 4.10
C LEU A 185 -9.99 7.40 3.43
N TRP A 186 -9.53 7.63 2.19
CA TRP A 186 -9.92 8.81 1.41
C TRP A 186 -11.43 8.86 1.18
N ASP A 187 -12.02 7.74 0.78
CA ASP A 187 -13.46 7.65 0.56
C ASP A 187 -14.27 7.84 1.85
N ALA A 188 -13.89 7.15 2.93
CA ALA A 188 -14.59 7.24 4.22
C ALA A 188 -14.47 8.62 4.88
N SER A 189 -13.36 9.34 4.66
CA SER A 189 -13.17 10.69 5.19
C SER A 189 -13.84 11.78 4.34
N ASN A 190 -14.15 11.50 3.07
CA ASN A 190 -14.74 12.43 2.11
C ASN A 190 -15.99 11.85 1.38
N PRO A 191 -17.09 11.56 2.11
CA PRO A 191 -18.34 11.09 1.52
C PRO A 191 -18.94 12.14 0.56
N PRO A 192 -19.77 11.71 -0.39
CA PRO A 192 -20.51 12.62 -1.26
C PRO A 192 -21.40 13.57 -0.45
N LEU A 193 -21.48 14.83 -0.91
CA LEU A 193 -22.15 15.96 -0.25
C LEU A 193 -23.67 15.78 -0.04
N PHE A 194 -24.30 14.78 -0.65
CA PHE A 194 -25.75 14.62 -0.63
C PHE A 194 -26.20 13.38 0.18
N GLY A 195 -26.87 13.62 1.30
CA GLY A 195 -27.82 12.65 1.91
C GLY A 195 -27.34 11.78 3.07
N CYS A 196 -26.07 11.83 3.48
CA CYS A 196 -25.61 11.10 4.66
C CYS A 196 -25.52 12.01 5.89
N GLY A 197 -26.33 11.75 6.92
CA GLY A 197 -26.19 12.39 8.24
C GLY A 197 -24.80 12.14 8.83
N THR A 198 -24.26 13.11 9.57
CA THR A 198 -22.89 13.12 10.10
C THR A 198 -22.54 11.85 10.90
N HIS A 199 -23.47 11.37 11.74
CA HIS A 199 -23.29 10.17 12.55
C HIS A 199 -23.05 8.90 11.71
N LYS A 200 -23.76 8.73 10.58
CA LYS A 200 -23.58 7.57 9.70
C LYS A 200 -22.18 7.55 9.08
N VAL A 201 -21.63 8.72 8.79
CA VAL A 201 -20.28 8.82 8.20
C VAL A 201 -19.20 8.54 9.24
N GLU A 202 -19.34 9.05 10.47
CA GLU A 202 -18.37 8.76 11.53
C GLU A 202 -18.34 7.28 11.89
N GLU A 203 -19.51 6.64 11.97
CA GLU A 203 -19.62 5.20 12.17
C GLU A 203 -18.96 4.43 11.02
N GLN A 204 -19.17 4.85 9.78
CA GLN A 204 -18.53 4.25 8.61
C GLN A 204 -17.00 4.39 8.64
N LEU A 205 -16.48 5.57 9.01
CA LEU A 205 -15.05 5.79 9.16
C LEU A 205 -14.46 4.90 10.26
N ARG A 206 -15.14 4.74 11.41
CA ARG A 206 -14.70 3.83 12.48
C ARG A 206 -14.66 2.38 12.02
N LYS A 207 -15.69 1.91 11.30
CA LYS A 207 -15.72 0.56 10.72
C LYS A 207 -14.54 0.34 9.75
N VAL A 208 -14.28 1.31 8.88
CA VAL A 208 -13.13 1.26 7.97
C VAL A 208 -11.82 1.23 8.74
N LEU A 209 -11.58 2.15 9.67
CA LEU A 209 -10.35 2.16 10.48
C LEU A 209 -10.09 0.82 11.19
N LYS A 210 -11.15 0.22 11.74
CA LYS A 210 -11.08 -1.11 12.37
C LYS A 210 -10.68 -2.20 11.38
N ALA A 211 -11.30 -2.25 10.19
CA ALA A 211 -10.93 -3.19 9.11
C ALA A 211 -9.50 -2.98 8.59
N LEU A 212 -8.96 -1.76 8.75
CA LEU A 212 -7.60 -1.40 8.40
C LEU A 212 -6.57 -1.74 9.48
N GLY A 213 -7.01 -2.31 10.61
CA GLY A 213 -6.15 -2.74 11.72
C GLY A 213 -5.95 -1.70 12.82
N TYR A 214 -6.60 -0.54 12.75
CA TYR A 214 -6.49 0.49 13.79
C TYR A 214 -7.45 0.22 14.95
N VAL A 215 -6.92 0.29 16.18
CA VAL A 215 -7.70 0.21 17.41
C VAL A 215 -7.88 1.61 17.99
N GLU A 216 -9.07 1.89 18.52
CA GLU A 216 -9.45 3.23 19.00
C GLU A 216 -8.50 3.76 20.09
N SER A 217 -8.03 2.90 20.99
CA SER A 217 -7.07 3.27 22.04
C SER A 217 -5.69 3.68 21.52
N GLU A 218 -5.30 3.22 20.33
CA GLU A 218 -4.00 3.55 19.72
C GLU A 218 -4.09 4.80 18.82
N CYS A 219 -5.31 5.24 18.54
CA CYS A 219 -5.60 6.45 17.79
C CYS A 219 -5.70 7.66 18.72
N CYS A 220 -5.48 8.85 18.18
CA CYS A 220 -5.75 10.08 18.92
C CYS A 220 -7.22 10.11 19.40
N THR A 221 -7.46 10.48 20.66
CA THR A 221 -8.81 10.53 21.28
C THR A 221 -9.80 11.44 20.56
N SER A 222 -9.30 12.28 19.65
CA SER A 222 -10.08 13.21 18.83
C SER A 222 -10.08 12.83 17.34
N LEU A 223 -9.88 11.56 16.97
CA LEU A 223 -9.78 11.12 15.56
C LEU A 223 -11.10 11.34 14.78
N SER A 224 -11.32 12.60 14.38
CA SER A 224 -12.44 13.02 13.56
C SER A 224 -12.13 12.77 12.09
N ARG A 225 -13.17 12.82 11.25
CA ARG A 225 -13.01 12.80 9.80
C ARG A 225 -12.04 13.86 9.29
N PHE A 226 -12.06 15.06 9.89
CA PHE A 226 -11.15 16.13 9.54
C PHE A 226 -9.70 15.75 9.83
N ASN A 227 -9.43 15.17 11.01
CA ASN A 227 -8.08 14.77 11.40
C ASN A 227 -7.53 13.66 10.49
N VAL A 228 -8.34 12.64 10.16
CA VAL A 228 -7.95 11.61 9.19
C VAL A 228 -7.66 12.23 7.82
N ARG A 229 -8.53 13.13 7.33
CA ARG A 229 -8.33 13.79 6.04
C ARG A 229 -7.06 14.64 6.00
N GLN A 230 -6.76 15.37 7.07
CA GLN A 230 -5.53 16.15 7.20
C GLN A 230 -4.30 15.22 7.18
N ALA A 231 -4.33 14.11 7.91
CA ALA A 231 -3.25 13.11 7.90
C ALA A 231 -3.05 12.50 6.50
N LEU A 232 -4.14 12.30 5.74
CA LEU A 232 -4.09 11.78 4.37
C LEU A 232 -3.53 12.77 3.34
N LEU A 233 -3.39 14.07 3.64
CA LEU A 233 -2.83 15.02 2.66
C LEU A 233 -1.44 14.63 2.16
N ASN A 234 -0.65 13.97 3.03
CA ASN A 234 0.65 13.41 2.65
C ASN A 234 0.53 12.18 1.74
N MET A 235 -0.63 11.54 1.68
CA MET A 235 -1.00 10.39 0.84
C MET A 235 -1.76 10.83 -0.43
N HIS A 236 -1.25 11.86 -1.11
CA HIS A 236 -1.85 12.39 -2.33
C HIS A 236 -1.77 11.40 -3.52
N HIS A 237 -2.48 11.69 -4.61
CA HIS A 237 -2.62 10.80 -5.77
C HIS A 237 -1.31 10.22 -6.35
N TYR A 238 -0.18 10.96 -6.34
CA TYR A 238 1.10 10.41 -6.81
C TYR A 238 1.65 9.26 -5.96
N VAL A 239 1.35 9.25 -4.65
CA VAL A 239 1.74 8.15 -3.75
C VAL A 239 0.92 6.92 -4.07
N LEU A 240 -0.40 7.09 -4.26
CA LEU A 240 -1.29 6.01 -4.68
C LEU A 240 -0.88 5.43 -6.05
N ASP A 241 -0.58 6.28 -7.03
CA ASP A 241 -0.07 5.84 -8.34
C ASP A 241 1.24 5.04 -8.21
N THR A 242 2.11 5.44 -7.28
CA THR A 242 3.39 4.76 -7.03
C THR A 242 3.17 3.40 -6.37
N ILE A 243 2.32 3.32 -5.35
CA ILE A 243 1.96 2.04 -4.70
C ILE A 243 1.30 1.11 -5.73
N TYR A 244 0.44 1.66 -6.59
CA TYR A 244 -0.18 0.90 -7.66
C TYR A 244 0.83 0.36 -8.69
N ASP A 245 1.82 1.18 -9.07
CA ASP A 245 2.94 0.73 -9.94
C ASP A 245 3.69 -0.45 -9.28
N PHE A 246 3.95 -0.38 -7.96
CA PHE A 246 4.64 -1.45 -7.21
C PHE A 246 3.89 -2.77 -7.19
N ALA A 247 2.56 -2.77 -7.31
CA ALA A 247 1.79 -4.02 -7.41
C ALA A 247 2.08 -4.80 -8.70
N ALA A 248 2.71 -4.15 -9.70
CA ALA A 248 3.15 -4.76 -10.94
C ALA A 248 2.10 -5.67 -11.60
N TYR A 249 0.87 -5.13 -11.70
CA TYR A 249 -0.28 -5.81 -12.29
C TYR A 249 0.02 -6.40 -13.68
N TRP A 250 0.87 -5.74 -14.47
CA TRP A 250 1.32 -6.19 -15.79
C TRP A 250 2.13 -7.50 -15.80
N ALA A 251 2.69 -7.92 -14.67
CA ALA A 251 3.55 -9.09 -14.53
C ALA A 251 2.90 -10.21 -13.71
N PHE A 252 2.11 -9.90 -12.69
CA PHE A 252 1.71 -10.91 -11.69
C PHE A 252 0.21 -11.19 -11.61
N TYR A 253 -0.61 -10.54 -12.46
CA TYR A 253 -2.07 -10.61 -12.44
C TYR A 253 -2.62 -10.74 -13.86
#